data_AF-A0A145VR18-F1
#
_entry.id   AF-A0A145VR18-F1
#
_cell.length_a   1.000
_cell.length_b   1.000
_cell.length_c   1.000
_cell.angle_alpha   90.00
_cell.angle_beta   90.00
_cell.angle_gamma   90.00
#
_symmetry.space_group_name_H-M   'P 1'
#
loop_
_entity.id
_entity.type
_entity.pdbx_description
1 polymer ?
#
loop_
_entity_poly.entity_id
_entity_poly.type
_entity_poly.pdbx_seq_one_letter_code
_entity_poly.pdbx_strand_id
1 'polypeptide(L)'
;MVTPDGEKIVRFRGLDASEIKGKCAAEKQAALRAKAATEQLLENGRITLEKPSRDKYRRVAAFVLVDGHPVHELLVRTVHGRPCTGDKRRGWCG
;
A
#
# COMPACT_ATOMS: atom_id res chain seq x y z
N MET A 1 -11.80 -5.70 2.62
CA MET A 1 -11.90 -5.58 1.15
C MET A 1 -11.97 -6.98 0.54
N VAL A 2 -12.86 -7.20 -0.41
CA VAL A 2 -12.84 -8.39 -1.29
C VAL A 2 -12.77 -7.81 -2.70
N THR A 3 -11.74 -8.15 -3.47
CA THR A 3 -11.62 -7.64 -4.84
C THR A 3 -12.63 -8.35 -5.76
N PRO A 4 -12.91 -7.83 -6.96
CA PRO A 4 -13.78 -8.51 -7.93
C PRO A 4 -13.36 -9.96 -8.20
N ASP A 5 -12.06 -10.23 -8.11
CA ASP A 5 -11.45 -11.56 -8.24
C ASP A 5 -11.53 -12.45 -6.98
N GLY A 6 -12.24 -12.01 -5.94
CA GLY A 6 -12.41 -12.76 -4.68
C GLY A 6 -11.21 -12.70 -3.73
N GLU A 7 -10.21 -11.87 -3.99
CA GLU A 7 -9.01 -11.80 -3.17
C GLU A 7 -9.26 -11.00 -1.89
N LYS A 8 -8.96 -11.61 -0.74
CA LYS A 8 -9.10 -10.99 0.58
C LYS A 8 -7.84 -10.25 1.03
N ILE A 9 -6.69 -10.57 0.44
CA ILE A 9 -5.38 -10.03 0.83
C ILE A 9 -4.58 -9.72 -0.45
N VAL A 10 -4.32 -8.43 -0.69
CA VAL A 10 -3.51 -7.95 -1.82
C VAL A 10 -2.38 -7.07 -1.31
N ARG A 11 -1.16 -7.32 -1.78
CA ARG A 11 0.00 -6.44 -1.53
C ARG A 11 0.02 -5.32 -2.56
N PHE A 12 0.11 -4.07 -2.11
CA PHE A 12 0.31 -2.92 -2.99
C PHE A 12 1.69 -3.02 -3.67
N ARG A 13 1.73 -2.89 -4.99
CA ARG A 13 2.95 -2.68 -5.76
C ARG A 13 3.27 -1.19 -5.86
N GLY A 14 4.56 -0.86 -5.99
CA GLY A 14 5.05 0.51 -6.19
C GLY A 14 5.06 1.41 -4.96
N LEU A 15 4.65 0.90 -3.80
CA LEU A 15 4.59 1.64 -2.53
C LEU A 15 5.55 1.05 -1.50
N ASP A 16 6.45 1.87 -0.96
CA ASP A 16 7.19 1.55 0.26
C ASP A 16 6.47 2.22 1.42
N ALA A 17 5.61 1.46 2.10
CA ALA A 17 4.89 1.93 3.28
C ALA A 17 5.71 1.61 4.54
N SER A 18 5.61 2.48 5.54
CA SER A 18 6.14 2.22 6.88
C SER A 18 5.46 0.97 7.47
N GLU A 19 6.22 0.14 8.18
CA GLU A 19 5.68 -1.10 8.77
C GLU A 19 5.06 -0.83 10.15
N ILE A 20 3.87 -1.38 10.41
CA ILE A 20 3.20 -1.25 11.72
C ILE A 20 4.04 -1.90 12.85
N LYS A 21 4.86 -2.89 12.50
CA LYS A 21 5.83 -3.53 13.41
C LYS A 21 7.22 -2.89 13.33
N GLY A 22 7.29 -1.65 12.85
CA GLY A 22 8.51 -0.85 12.75
C GLY A 22 9.26 -0.71 14.07
N LYS A 23 10.55 -0.37 13.99
CA LYS A 23 11.43 -0.32 15.18
C LYS A 23 11.18 0.91 16.05
N CYS A 24 10.77 2.02 15.47
CA CYS A 24 10.56 3.29 16.17
C CYS A 24 9.09 3.74 16.15
N ALA A 25 8.69 4.53 17.15
CA ALA A 25 7.31 5.02 17.29
C ALA A 25 6.86 5.85 16.07
N ALA A 26 7.76 6.64 15.48
CA ALA A 26 7.48 7.43 14.28
C ALA A 26 7.10 6.56 13.08
N GLU A 27 7.82 5.45 12.84
CA GLU A 27 7.52 4.48 11.77
C GLU A 27 6.15 3.83 12.00
N LYS A 28 5.86 3.40 13.23
CA LYS A 28 4.56 2.80 13.58
C LYS A 28 3.41 3.79 13.39
N GLN A 29 3.59 5.05 13.80
CA GLN A 29 2.55 6.08 13.67
C GLN A 29 2.34 6.51 12.21
N ALA A 30 3.39 6.53 11.40
CA ALA A 30 3.26 6.70 9.95
C ALA A 30 2.52 5.51 9.31
N ALA A 31 2.84 4.28 9.72
CA ALA A 31 2.17 3.07 9.25
C ALA A 31 0.67 3.03 9.61
N LEU A 32 0.31 3.45 10.83
CA LEU A 32 -1.08 3.54 11.26
C LEU A 32 -1.87 4.60 10.47
N ARG A 33 -1.25 5.77 10.20
CA ARG A 33 -1.84 6.78 9.34
C ARG A 33 -2.03 6.27 7.91
N ALA A 34 -1.07 5.52 7.39
CA ALA A 34 -1.13 4.95 6.05
C ALA A 34 -2.27 3.94 5.94
N LYS A 35 -2.40 3.08 6.97
CA LYS A 35 -3.51 2.14 7.09
C LYS A 35 -4.86 2.85 7.09
N ALA A 36 -5.04 3.85 7.95
CA ALA A 36 -6.30 4.58 8.06
C ALA A 36 -6.68 5.29 6.74
N ALA A 37 -5.72 5.97 6.10
CA ALA A 37 -5.95 6.61 4.80
C ALA A 37 -6.30 5.58 3.72
N THR A 38 -5.62 4.43 3.71
CA THR A 38 -5.92 3.34 2.77
C THR A 38 -7.33 2.79 2.99
N GLU A 39 -7.75 2.59 4.25
CA GLU A 39 -9.11 2.13 4.57
C GLU A 39 -10.16 3.12 4.06
N GLN A 40 -9.98 4.42 4.33
CA GLN A 40 -10.90 5.46 3.86
C GLN A 40 -10.98 5.55 2.32
N LEU A 41 -9.86 5.38 1.62
CA LEU A 41 -9.83 5.37 0.15
C LEU A 41 -10.56 4.14 -0.40
N LEU A 42 -10.37 2.97 0.21
CA LEU A 42 -10.98 1.72 -0.25
C LEU A 42 -12.48 1.61 0.07
N GLU A 43 -12.97 2.32 1.09
CA GLU A 43 -14.40 2.32 1.45
C GLU A 43 -15.29 3.11 0.48
N ASN A 44 -14.73 4.09 -0.23
CA ASN A 44 -15.53 5.08 -0.97
C ASN A 44 -15.52 4.92 -2.50
N GLY A 45 -14.83 3.92 -3.06
CA GLY A 45 -14.67 3.85 -4.52
C GLY A 45 -14.52 2.45 -5.09
N ARG A 46 -14.62 2.37 -6.43
CA ARG A 46 -14.50 1.11 -7.17
C ARG A 46 -13.04 0.68 -7.24
N ILE A 47 -12.74 -0.47 -6.64
CA ILE A 47 -11.40 -1.04 -6.59
C ILE A 47 -11.08 -1.81 -7.87
N THR A 48 -9.96 -1.49 -8.50
CA THR A 48 -9.42 -2.20 -9.67
C THR A 48 -7.99 -2.65 -9.38
N LEU A 49 -7.65 -3.88 -9.76
CA LEU A 49 -6.30 -4.43 -9.65
C LEU A 49 -5.61 -4.44 -11.00
N GLU A 50 -4.50 -3.69 -11.12
CA GLU A 50 -3.67 -3.66 -12.32
C GLU A 50 -2.40 -4.49 -12.16
N LYS A 51 -2.05 -5.21 -13.23
CA LYS A 51 -0.88 -6.11 -13.33
C LYS A 51 -0.76 -7.04 -12.10
N PRO A 52 -1.82 -7.78 -11.74
CA PRO A 52 -1.76 -8.71 -10.62
C PRO A 52 -0.72 -9.79 -10.90
N SER A 53 0.06 -10.10 -9.88
CA SER A 53 1.07 -11.15 -9.92
C SER A 53 0.99 -11.93 -8.62
N ARG A 54 1.29 -13.23 -8.69
CA ARG A 54 1.30 -14.10 -7.53
C ARG A 54 2.74 -14.47 -7.21
N ASP A 55 3.09 -14.32 -5.94
CA ASP A 55 4.35 -14.85 -5.41
C ASP A 55 4.29 -16.39 -5.24
N LYS A 56 5.43 -17.05 -4.98
CA LYS A 56 5.53 -18.50 -4.72
C LYS A 56 4.59 -19.00 -3.60
N TYR A 57 4.17 -18.13 -2.68
CA TYR A 57 3.18 -18.44 -1.64
C TYR A 57 1.73 -18.12 -2.06
N ARG A 58 1.46 -17.95 -3.35
CA ARG A 58 0.16 -17.58 -3.96
C ARG A 58 -0.46 -16.27 -3.46
N ARG A 59 0.34 -15.40 -2.85
CA ARG A 59 -0.09 -14.06 -2.42
C ARG A 59 -0.19 -13.14 -3.63
N VAL A 60 -1.29 -12.40 -3.75
CA VAL A 60 -1.50 -11.46 -4.84
C VAL A 60 -0.78 -10.13 -4.54
N ALA A 61 -0.07 -9.62 -5.53
CA ALA A 61 0.51 -8.29 -5.54
C ALA A 61 0.08 -7.56 -6.82
N ALA A 62 -0.50 -6.38 -6.67
CA ALA A 62 -1.06 -5.60 -7.78
C ALA A 62 -0.90 -4.09 -7.52
N PHE A 63 -0.97 -3.30 -8.59
CA PHE A 63 -1.26 -1.88 -8.46
C PHE A 63 -2.75 -1.74 -8.19
N VAL A 64 -3.11 -1.08 -7.09
CA VAL A 64 -4.51 -0.89 -6.71
C VAL A 64 -4.95 0.49 -7.14
N LEU A 65 -6.06 0.56 -7.85
CA LEU A 65 -6.70 1.79 -8.27
C LEU A 65 -8.07 1.90 -7.59
N VAL A 66 -8.42 3.10 -7.16
CA VAL A 66 -9.75 3.45 -6.65
C VAL A 66 -10.32 4.49 -7.60
N ASP A 67 -11.46 4.19 -8.23
CA ASP A 67 -12.09 5.06 -9.24
C ASP A 67 -11.11 5.52 -10.34
N GLY A 68 -10.26 4.60 -10.80
CA GLY A 68 -9.25 4.87 -11.81
C GLY A 68 -8.01 5.61 -11.31
N HIS A 69 -7.94 5.98 -10.03
CA HIS A 69 -6.79 6.68 -9.46
C HIS A 69 -5.84 5.70 -8.74
N PRO A 70 -4.53 5.71 -9.05
CA PRO A 70 -3.56 4.85 -8.40
C PRO A 70 -3.41 5.17 -6.91
N VAL A 71 -3.80 4.24 -6.05
CA VAL A 71 -3.73 4.41 -4.59
C VAL A 71 -2.29 4.58 -4.10
N HIS A 72 -1.31 3.97 -4.77
CA HIS A 72 0.09 4.12 -4.39
C HIS A 72 0.58 5.57 -4.54
N GLU A 73 0.15 6.30 -5.58
CA GLU A 73 0.47 7.72 -5.74
C GLU A 73 -0.27 8.57 -4.71
N LEU A 74 -1.54 8.27 -4.46
CA LEU A 74 -2.32 8.96 -3.43
C LEU A 74 -1.68 8.80 -2.05
N LEU A 75 -1.24 7.60 -1.69
CA LEU A 75 -0.58 7.32 -0.40
C LEU A 75 0.81 7.96 -0.31
N VAL A 76 1.60 7.96 -1.38
CA VAL A 76 2.89 8.70 -1.42
C VAL A 76 2.66 10.20 -1.17
N ARG A 77 1.60 10.78 -1.75
CA ARG A 77 1.29 12.21 -1.61
C ARG A 77 0.65 12.58 -0.27
N THR A 78 -0.21 11.71 0.28
CA THR A 78 -1.02 12.00 1.47
C THR A 78 -0.42 11.49 2.76
N VAL A 79 0.29 10.34 2.73
CA VAL A 79 0.84 9.70 3.93
C VAL A 79 2.27 9.27 3.70
N HIS A 80 3.22 10.19 3.86
CA HIS A 80 4.66 9.97 4.15
C HIS A 80 5.33 8.78 3.44
N GLY A 81 4.77 8.29 2.33
CA GLY A 81 5.16 7.09 1.63
C GLY A 81 6.24 7.49 0.67
N ARG A 82 7.34 6.75 0.63
CA ARG A 82 8.37 7.03 -0.35
C ARG A 82 8.04 6.24 -1.62
N PRO A 83 8.17 6.85 -2.81
CA PRO A 83 8.13 6.08 -4.04
C PRO A 83 9.23 4.99 -3.95
N CYS A 84 8.90 3.75 -4.31
CA CYS A 84 9.90 2.70 -4.41
C CYS A 84 10.87 3.00 -5.57
N THR A 85 11.93 3.78 -5.33
CA THR A 85 12.89 4.18 -6.37
C THR A 85 14.00 3.17 -6.65
N GLY A 86 13.90 1.93 -6.15
CA GLY A 86 14.92 0.88 -6.38
C GLY A 86 16.27 1.12 -5.68
N ASP A 87 16.47 2.28 -5.05
CA ASP A 87 17.62 2.60 -4.22
C ASP A 87 17.51 1.94 -2.82
N LYS A 88 18.65 1.80 -2.12
CA LYS A 88 18.72 1.20 -0.79
C LYS A 88 17.67 1.84 0.13
N ARG A 89 16.77 1.03 0.69
CA ARG A 89 15.79 1.44 1.69
C ARG A 89 16.49 2.20 2.82
N ARG A 90 16.32 3.52 2.88
CA ARG A 90 16.71 4.32 4.03
C ARG A 90 15.74 3.97 5.17
N GLY A 91 16.28 3.66 6.35
CA GLY A 91 15.46 3.35 7.52
C GLY A 91 14.44 4.46 7.80
N TRP A 92 13.27 4.05 8.28
CA TRP A 92 12.24 4.97 8.79
C TRP A 92 12.60 5.57 10.15
N CYS A 93 13.56 4.96 10.82
CA CYS A 93 14.20 5.49 12.00
C CYS A 93 15.44 6.24 11.54
N GLY A 94 15.52 7.53 11.91
CA GLY A 94 16.63 8.41 11.59
C GLY A 94 17.97 7.92 12.11
#